data_AF-A0A3D0Q571-F1
#
_entry.id   AF-A0A3D0Q571-F1
#
_cell.length_a   1.000
_cell.length_b   1.000
_cell.length_c   1.000
_cell.angle_alpha   90.00
_cell.angle_beta   90.00
_cell.angle_gamma   90.00
#
_symmetry.space_group_name_H-M   'P 1'
#
loop_
_entity.id
_entity.type
_entity.pdbx_description
1 polymer ?
#
loop_
_entity_poly.entity_id
_entity_poly.type
_entity_poly.pdbx_seq_one_letter_code
_entity_poly.pdbx_strand_id
1 'polypeptide(L)'
;MSLFDVMSISASGMHAESVRLNTTASNIANANSVSSSEQDTYRARHAVFAAELNRATNDYSKGSEVKVLGVVESDRPLQTEYAPHNPLADENGYIYKPNVNIVEEMADMMSASKAYETNVQL
;
A
#
# COMPACT_ATOMS: atom_id res chain seq x y z
N MET A 1 10.17 29.90 -1.18
CA MET A 1 10.44 28.54 -1.67
C MET A 1 11.73 28.56 -2.47
N SER A 2 12.80 27.96 -1.94
CA SER A 2 14.01 27.71 -2.72
C SER A 2 13.75 26.57 -3.72
N LEU A 3 14.43 26.58 -4.87
CA LEU A 3 14.40 25.45 -5.81
C LEU A 3 14.79 24.13 -5.12
N PHE A 4 15.71 24.19 -4.16
CA PHE A 4 16.11 23.02 -3.36
C PHE A 4 14.98 22.50 -2.48
N ASP A 5 14.11 23.37 -1.95
CA ASP A 5 12.96 22.95 -1.14
C ASP A 5 11.95 22.20 -2.01
N VAL A 6 11.67 22.70 -3.22
CA VAL A 6 10.76 22.04 -4.18
C VAL A 6 11.30 20.66 -4.56
N MET A 7 12.58 20.56 -4.90
CA MET A 7 13.22 19.29 -5.23
C MET A 7 13.18 18.30 -4.05
N SER A 8 13.37 18.76 -2.82
CA SER A 8 13.31 17.91 -1.62
C SER A 8 11.90 17.36 -1.38
N ILE A 9 10.87 18.19 -1.57
CA ILE A 9 9.47 17.79 -1.43
C ILE A 9 9.12 16.77 -2.52
N SER A 10 9.45 17.04 -3.79
CA SER A 10 9.25 16.10 -4.90
C SER A 10 9.97 14.77 -4.65
N ALA A 11 11.22 14.80 -4.17
CA ALA A 11 11.96 13.59 -3.83
C ALA A 11 11.29 12.78 -2.71
N SER A 12 10.83 13.45 -1.65
CA SER A 12 10.09 12.81 -0.56
C SER A 12 8.76 12.19 -1.02
N GLY A 13 8.04 12.87 -1.91
CA GLY A 13 6.81 12.39 -2.53
C GLY A 13 7.05 11.19 -3.46
N MET A 14 8.10 11.24 -4.31
CA MET A 14 8.51 10.10 -5.13
C MET A 14 8.83 8.87 -4.29
N HIS A 15 9.55 9.06 -3.18
CA HIS A 15 9.87 7.96 -2.29
C HIS A 15 8.60 7.35 -1.66
N ALA A 16 7.67 8.19 -1.20
CA ALA A 16 6.39 7.74 -0.65
C ALA A 16 5.57 6.93 -1.67
N GLU A 17 5.41 7.45 -2.89
CA GLU A 17 4.66 6.76 -3.93
C GLU A 17 5.36 5.48 -4.42
N SER A 18 6.69 5.42 -4.40
CA SER A 18 7.45 4.19 -4.68
C SER A 18 7.14 3.10 -3.65
N VAL A 19 7.05 3.46 -2.36
CA VAL A 19 6.63 2.52 -1.31
C VAL A 19 5.18 2.07 -1.51
N ARG A 20 4.27 2.99 -1.86
CA ARG A 20 2.88 2.64 -2.19
C ARG A 20 2.81 1.64 -3.34
N LEU A 21 3.50 1.92 -4.45
CA LEU A 21 3.58 1.04 -5.62
C LEU A 21 4.09 -0.36 -5.26
N ASN A 22 5.16 -0.45 -4.48
CA ASN A 22 5.71 -1.74 -4.04
C ASN A 22 4.72 -2.51 -3.15
N THR A 23 4.01 -1.80 -2.27
CA THR A 23 3.01 -2.41 -1.37
C THR A 23 1.82 -2.94 -2.16
N THR A 24 1.28 -2.13 -3.06
CA THR A 24 0.16 -2.50 -3.95
C THR A 24 0.55 -3.64 -4.89
N ALA A 25 1.77 -3.62 -5.46
CA ALA A 25 2.27 -4.73 -6.27
C ALA A 25 2.35 -6.04 -5.46
N SER A 26 2.79 -5.97 -4.20
CA SER A 26 2.82 -7.12 -3.30
C SER A 26 1.41 -7.64 -3.00
N ASN A 27 0.42 -6.76 -2.80
CA ASN A 27 -0.97 -7.16 -2.61
C ASN A 27 -1.52 -7.87 -3.86
N ILE A 28 -1.33 -7.31 -5.06
CA ILE A 28 -1.79 -7.93 -6.31
C ILE A 28 -1.14 -9.30 -6.52
N ALA A 29 0.16 -9.42 -6.28
CA ALA A 29 0.89 -10.67 -6.42
C ALA A 29 0.37 -11.78 -5.49
N ASN A 30 -0.08 -11.40 -4.28
CA ASN A 30 -0.59 -12.33 -3.28
C ASN A 30 -2.12 -12.44 -3.28
N ALA A 31 -2.85 -11.72 -4.13
CA ALA A 31 -4.32 -11.65 -4.08
C ALA A 31 -5.02 -13.01 -4.26
N ASN A 32 -4.36 -13.96 -4.94
CA ASN A 32 -4.87 -15.31 -5.18
C ASN A 32 -4.19 -16.39 -4.32
N SER A 33 -3.38 -16.00 -3.33
CA SER A 33 -2.67 -16.94 -2.46
C SER A 33 -3.63 -17.49 -1.41
N VAL A 34 -4.06 -18.74 -1.56
CA VAL A 34 -5.00 -19.39 -0.64
C VAL A 34 -4.27 -20.27 0.37
N SER A 35 -4.81 -20.39 1.58
CA SER A 35 -4.27 -21.26 2.63
C SER A 35 -5.37 -22.03 3.35
N SER A 36 -4.98 -23.09 4.05
CA SER A 36 -5.84 -23.89 4.94
C SER A 36 -5.98 -23.29 6.34
N SER A 37 -5.20 -22.26 6.66
CA SER A 37 -5.23 -21.56 7.95
C SER A 37 -5.39 -20.06 7.77
N GLU A 38 -6.22 -19.45 8.63
CA GLU A 38 -6.39 -18.00 8.70
C GLU A 38 -5.07 -17.28 9.01
N GLN A 39 -4.22 -17.87 9.88
CA GLN A 39 -2.96 -17.28 10.32
C GLN A 39 -1.92 -17.25 9.19
N ASP A 40 -1.96 -18.23 8.29
CA ASP A 40 -1.03 -18.35 7.17
C ASP A 40 -1.51 -17.60 5.92
N THR A 41 -2.71 -17.03 5.94
CA THR A 41 -3.29 -16.33 4.79
C THR A 41 -2.79 -14.89 4.73
N TYR A 42 -2.36 -14.47 3.54
CA TYR A 42 -1.89 -13.11 3.31
C TYR A 42 -2.97 -12.06 3.60
N ARG A 43 -2.60 -10.99 4.31
CA ARG A 43 -3.46 -9.81 4.53
C ARG A 43 -2.95 -8.64 3.70
N ALA A 44 -3.88 -7.91 3.09
CA ALA A 44 -3.59 -6.71 2.34
C ALA A 44 -2.78 -5.73 3.18
N ARG A 45 -1.77 -5.11 2.58
CA ARG A 45 -0.87 -4.16 3.23
C ARG A 45 -1.11 -2.75 2.69
N HIS A 46 -1.01 -1.75 3.54
CA HIS A 46 -1.16 -0.36 3.17
C HIS A 46 0.00 0.47 3.69
N ALA A 47 0.57 1.30 2.81
CA ALA A 47 1.61 2.25 3.20
C ALA A 47 0.99 3.45 3.92
N VAL A 48 1.55 3.81 5.07
CA VAL A 48 1.10 4.94 5.89
C VAL A 48 2.11 6.07 5.76
N PHE A 49 1.61 7.24 5.41
CA PHE A 49 2.40 8.45 5.24
C PHE A 49 1.99 9.50 6.26
N ALA A 50 2.92 10.37 6.62
CA ALA A 50 2.66 11.59 7.36
C ALA A 50 3.28 12.77 6.63
N ALA A 51 2.53 13.87 6.54
CA ALA A 51 3.10 15.16 6.22
C ALA A 51 3.96 15.62 7.41
N GLU A 52 5.22 15.98 7.18
CA GLU A 52 6.07 16.57 8.21
C GLU A 52 5.64 18.03 8.49
N LEU A 53 4.46 18.21 9.09
CA LEU A 53 3.91 19.53 9.41
C LEU A 53 4.74 20.27 10.48
N ASN A 54 5.55 19.55 11.26
CA ASN A 54 6.38 20.11 12.34
C ASN A 54 7.48 21.07 11.85
N ARG A 55 7.87 21.04 10.57
CA ARG A 55 8.73 22.10 10.00
C ARG A 55 7.95 23.31 9.48
N ALA A 56 6.68 23.14 9.15
CA ALA A 56 5.84 24.17 8.53
C ALA A 56 5.19 25.12 9.54
N THR A 57 5.11 24.76 10.83
CA THR A 57 4.50 25.61 11.88
C THR A 57 5.31 26.86 12.23
N ASN A 58 6.60 26.91 11.90
CA ASN A 58 7.44 28.10 12.11
C ASN A 58 7.64 28.96 10.85
N ASP A 59 7.26 28.45 9.67
CA ASP A 59 7.53 29.12 8.41
C ASP A 59 6.56 28.61 7.32
N TYR A 60 5.39 29.25 7.19
CA TYR A 60 4.39 28.95 6.15
C TYR A 60 4.92 29.06 4.71
N SER A 61 6.17 29.51 4.54
CA SER A 61 6.86 29.69 3.27
C SER A 61 7.58 28.43 2.75
N LYS A 62 7.68 27.37 3.57
CA LYS A 62 8.29 26.08 3.22
C LYS A 62 7.21 25.00 3.13
N GLY A 63 7.12 24.34 1.98
CA GLY A 63 6.16 23.24 1.78
C GLY A 63 6.47 22.05 2.70
N SER A 64 5.51 21.15 2.87
CA SER A 64 5.68 19.97 3.73
C SER A 64 6.27 18.81 2.94
N GLU A 65 7.39 18.27 3.42
CA GLU A 65 7.91 16.97 2.97
C GLU A 65 6.97 15.83 3.43
N VAL A 66 7.02 14.71 2.71
CA VAL A 66 6.26 13.49 3.03
C VAL A 66 7.18 12.45 3.64
N LYS A 67 6.80 11.92 4.80
CA LYS A 67 7.53 10.85 5.46
C LYS A 67 6.72 9.56 5.44
N VAL A 68 7.37 8.47 5.06
CA VAL A 68 6.84 7.11 5.19
C VAL A 68 6.92 6.69 6.66
N LEU A 69 5.78 6.45 7.29
CA LEU A 69 5.71 5.97 8.67
C LEU A 69 5.90 4.45 8.75
N GLY A 70 5.46 3.72 7.72
CA GLY A 70 5.60 2.28 7.64
C GLY A 70 4.53 1.66 6.75
N VAL A 71 4.42 0.33 6.82
CA VAL A 71 3.38 -0.45 6.15
C VAL A 71 2.60 -1.19 7.22
N VAL A 72 1.28 -1.11 7.17
CA VAL A 72 0.36 -1.77 8.10
C VAL A 72 -0.46 -2.82 7.37
N GLU A 73 -0.83 -3.89 8.06
CA GLU A 73 -1.74 -4.90 7.54
C GLU A 73 -3.19 -4.47 7.76
N SER A 74 -4.07 -4.86 6.84
CA SER A 74 -5.49 -4.58 6.90
C SER A 74 -6.18 -5.43 7.97
N ASP A 75 -7.03 -4.77 8.74
CA ASP A 75 -7.92 -5.35 9.76
C ASP A 75 -9.19 -5.99 9.17
N ARG A 76 -9.40 -5.89 7.85
CA ARG A 76 -10.55 -6.49 7.18
C ARG A 76 -10.55 -8.02 7.35
N PRO A 77 -11.71 -8.64 7.59
CA PRO A 77 -11.80 -10.10 7.67
C PRO A 77 -11.37 -10.74 6.35
N LEU A 78 -10.75 -11.92 6.45
CA LEU A 78 -10.39 -12.73 5.29
C LEU A 78 -11.63 -13.34 4.64
N GLN A 79 -11.52 -13.66 3.35
CA GLN A 79 -12.61 -14.28 2.61
C GLN A 79 -12.52 -15.80 2.77
N THR A 80 -13.55 -16.43 3.35
CA THR A 80 -13.63 -17.89 3.47
C THR A 80 -14.50 -18.45 2.35
N GLU A 81 -14.00 -19.46 1.64
CA GLU A 81 -14.73 -20.13 0.56
C GLU A 81 -14.75 -21.64 0.83
N TYR A 82 -15.91 -22.29 0.65
CA TYR A 82 -16.01 -23.73 0.83
C TYR A 82 -15.58 -24.45 -0.46
N ALA A 83 -14.45 -25.16 -0.40
CA ALA A 83 -13.83 -25.83 -1.52
C ALA A 83 -13.25 -27.20 -1.09
N PRO A 84 -14.09 -28.20 -0.77
CA PRO A 84 -13.67 -29.49 -0.18
C PRO A 84 -12.79 -30.36 -1.10
N HIS A 85 -12.73 -30.04 -2.40
CA HIS A 85 -11.89 -30.74 -3.37
C HIS A 85 -10.53 -30.03 -3.61
N ASN A 86 -10.25 -28.95 -2.88
CA ASN A 86 -9.00 -28.20 -3.00
C ASN A 86 -7.93 -28.83 -2.09
N PRO A 87 -6.71 -29.11 -2.58
CA PRO A 87 -5.62 -29.63 -1.76
C PRO A 87 -5.19 -28.68 -0.63
N LEU A 88 -5.53 -27.39 -0.73
CA LEU A 88 -5.25 -26.36 0.27
C LEU A 88 -6.44 -26.10 1.21
N ALA A 89 -7.47 -26.94 1.18
CA ALA A 89 -8.59 -26.85 2.12
C ALA A 89 -8.19 -27.35 3.51
N ASP A 90 -8.83 -26.78 4.54
CA ASP A 90 -8.74 -27.26 5.90
C ASP A 90 -9.47 -28.61 6.11
N GLU A 91 -9.41 -29.16 7.33
CA GLU A 91 -10.07 -30.43 7.68
C GLU A 91 -11.59 -30.40 7.44
N ASN A 92 -12.19 -29.21 7.39
CA ASN A 92 -13.62 -28.98 7.18
C ASN A 92 -13.97 -28.67 5.72
N GLY A 93 -12.98 -28.59 4.81
CA GLY A 93 -13.17 -28.28 3.40
C GLY A 93 -13.20 -26.78 3.05
N TYR A 94 -12.76 -25.90 3.94
CA TYR A 94 -12.70 -24.45 3.70
C TYR A 94 -11.31 -23.99 3.27
N ILE A 95 -11.27 -22.99 2.40
CA ILE A 95 -10.06 -22.24 2.03
C ILE A 95 -10.18 -20.80 2.52
N TYR A 96 -9.05 -20.25 2.94
CA TYR A 96 -8.92 -18.86 3.36
C TYR A 96 -8.24 -18.07 2.23
N LYS A 97 -8.90 -17.00 1.80
CA LYS A 97 -8.46 -16.12 0.72
C LYS A 97 -8.11 -14.74 1.30
N PRO A 98 -7.06 -14.10 0.78
CA PRO A 98 -6.66 -12.75 1.17
C PRO A 98 -7.79 -11.76 1.01
N ASN A 99 -7.81 -10.76 1.88
CA ASN A 99 -8.74 -9.63 1.84
C ASN A 99 -8.31 -8.56 0.80
N VAL A 100 -7.70 -8.99 -0.30
CA VAL A 100 -7.19 -8.11 -1.36
C VAL A 100 -8.22 -8.01 -2.48
N ASN A 101 -8.62 -6.78 -2.84
CA ASN A 101 -9.43 -6.53 -4.03
C ASN A 101 -8.53 -6.05 -5.18
N ILE A 102 -8.31 -6.92 -6.17
CA ILE A 102 -7.43 -6.63 -7.31
C ILE A 102 -7.88 -5.37 -8.05
N VAL A 103 -9.18 -5.09 -8.13
CA VAL A 103 -9.70 -3.88 -8.81
C VAL A 103 -9.30 -2.61 -8.06
N GLU A 104 -9.42 -2.61 -6.73
CA GLU A 104 -8.98 -1.50 -5.88
C GLU A 104 -7.47 -1.32 -5.96
N GLU A 105 -6.69 -2.40 -5.86
CA GLU A 105 -5.23 -2.35 -5.93
C GLU A 105 -4.73 -1.86 -7.31
N MET A 106 -5.36 -2.27 -8.41
CA MET A 106 -5.00 -1.76 -9.75
C MET A 106 -5.29 -0.26 -9.87
N ALA A 107 -6.42 0.22 -9.31
CA ALA A 107 -6.73 1.64 -9.28
C ALA A 107 -5.72 2.43 -8.43
N ASP A 108 -5.34 1.88 -7.27
CA ASP A 108 -4.30 2.45 -6.41
C ASP A 108 -2.94 2.48 -7.10
N MET A 109 -2.57 1.42 -7.82
CA MET A 109 -1.32 1.36 -8.59
C MET A 109 -1.30 2.45 -9.68
N MET A 110 -2.40 2.62 -10.41
CA MET A 110 -2.52 3.69 -11.40
C MET A 110 -2.40 5.08 -10.77
N SER A 111 -3.08 5.30 -9.64
CA SER A 111 -3.03 6.56 -8.89
C SER A 111 -1.61 6.87 -8.41
N ALA A 112 -0.94 5.89 -7.78
CA ALA A 112 0.42 6.04 -7.26
C ALA A 112 1.44 6.23 -8.39
N SER A 113 1.32 5.50 -9.50
CA SER A 113 2.15 5.69 -10.69
C SER A 113 2.02 7.10 -11.23
N LYS A 114 0.79 7.62 -11.29
CA LYS A 114 0.57 8.98 -11.77
C LYS A 114 1.15 10.03 -10.83
N ALA A 115 0.99 9.86 -9.52
CA ALA A 115 1.56 10.75 -8.52
C ALA A 115 3.11 10.74 -8.56
N TYR A 116 3.72 9.56 -8.76
CA TYR A 116 5.16 9.44 -8.97
C TYR A 116 5.62 10.22 -10.22
N GLU A 117 4.95 10.03 -11.37
CA GLU A 117 5.24 10.80 -12.59
C GLU A 117 5.12 12.31 -12.37
N THR A 118 4.08 12.76 -11.68
CA THR A 118 3.89 14.19 -11.38
C THR A 118 5.02 14.74 -10.52
N ASN A 119 5.50 14.00 -9.52
CA ASN A 119 6.64 14.40 -8.71
C ASN A 119 7.96 14.43 -9.50
N VAL A 120 8.11 13.61 -10.54
CA VAL A 120 9.27 13.63 -11.44
C VAL A 120 9.26 14.83 -12.41
N GLN A 121 8.08 15.29 -12.81
CA GLN A 121 7.92 16.38 -13.79
C GLN A 121 8.07 17.78 -13.18
N LEU A 122 8.04 17.90 -11.86
CA LEU A 122 8.23 19.13 -11.08
C LEU A 122 9.71 19.50 -10.97
#